data_AF-A0A934GQC7-F1
#
_entry.id   AF-A0A934GQC7-F1
#
_cell.length_a   1.000
_cell.length_b   1.000
_cell.length_c   1.000
_cell.angle_alpha   90.00
_cell.angle_beta   90.00
_cell.angle_gamma   90.00
#
_symmetry.space_group_name_H-M   'P 1'
#
loop_
_entity.id
_entity.type
_entity.pdbx_description
1 polymer ?
#
loop_
_entity_poly.entity_id
_entity_poly.type
_entity_poly.pdbx_seq_one_letter_code
_entity_poly.pdbx_strand_id
1 'polypeptide(L)'
;MAAEFRDFYGRTLDLLPGVMHEGQFTGGWLEAMVRKHRKANHPLHHLLLQDFLAQQETHKSPFGNGPWACRNPLANHSSSLIIKKVEVHRNRGNSVGVFACTCGYTYTRCFSPSQQKLGPPRFLRYGPLLESELRRLVAGGIGLRQTAHQLKLDPKTVMRLSHELNVSVPWTLKPSGYGRKRPKEETQSRSKPERTDSGPKCSKVKSARYDWPLIDQSIVRGLMTMVKDIKAMNPPVRVTLAELERRNGRRGWLSKRRHRLPLTSRRLDRMVESVEQFQLRRIHWAIAEIQSSGGPTKAWKVMRMAGLRSDSLRRIEAVLSDAPYRWRAAA
;
A
#
# COMPACT_ATOMS: atom_id res chain seq x y z
N MET A 1 -17.83 -29.82 -0.19
CA MET A 1 -18.71 -30.03 1.00
C MET A 1 -20.09 -30.58 0.66
N ALA A 2 -21.04 -29.86 0.04
CA ALA A 2 -22.39 -30.42 -0.19
C ALA A 2 -22.45 -31.60 -1.20
N ALA A 3 -21.52 -31.65 -2.17
CA ALA A 3 -21.35 -32.81 -3.05
C ALA A 3 -20.66 -33.97 -2.31
N GLU A 4 -19.47 -33.71 -1.73
CA GLU A 4 -18.73 -34.68 -0.90
C GLU A 4 -19.59 -35.33 0.20
N PHE A 5 -20.45 -34.57 0.88
CA PHE A 5 -21.36 -35.08 1.90
C PHE A 5 -22.40 -36.05 1.31
N ARG A 6 -22.92 -35.77 0.11
CA ARG A 6 -23.83 -36.67 -0.60
C ARG A 6 -23.11 -37.94 -1.05
N ASP A 7 -21.90 -37.79 -1.58
CA ASP A 7 -21.11 -38.93 -2.04
C ASP A 7 -20.74 -39.85 -0.88
N PHE A 8 -20.47 -39.28 0.31
CA PHE A 8 -20.11 -40.02 1.51
C PHE A 8 -21.22 -40.94 2.03
N TYR A 9 -22.46 -40.43 2.14
CA TYR A 9 -23.60 -41.23 2.62
C TYR A 9 -24.33 -41.98 1.49
N GLY A 10 -24.12 -41.56 0.23
CA GLY A 10 -24.75 -42.13 -0.96
C GLY A 10 -26.27 -42.19 -0.86
N ARG A 11 -26.83 -43.33 -1.30
CA ARG A 11 -28.27 -43.61 -1.31
C ARG A 11 -28.92 -43.68 0.08
N THR A 12 -28.13 -43.73 1.16
CA THR A 12 -28.66 -43.78 2.53
C THR A 12 -29.43 -42.51 2.89
N LEU A 13 -29.05 -41.37 2.30
CA LEU A 13 -29.75 -40.10 2.53
C LEU A 13 -31.17 -40.11 1.94
N ASP A 14 -31.41 -40.85 0.87
CA ASP A 14 -32.72 -40.95 0.21
C ASP A 14 -33.75 -41.69 1.08
N LEU A 15 -33.29 -42.50 2.04
CA LEU A 15 -34.13 -43.18 3.02
C LEU A 15 -34.61 -42.24 4.14
N LEU A 16 -34.07 -41.02 4.21
CA LEU A 16 -34.35 -40.03 5.24
C LEU A 16 -35.04 -38.81 4.60
N PRO A 17 -36.37 -38.84 4.40
CA PRO A 17 -37.11 -37.77 3.73
C PRO A 17 -37.03 -36.43 4.47
N GLY A 18 -36.72 -36.44 5.77
CA GLY A 18 -36.46 -35.23 6.55
C GLY A 18 -35.09 -34.58 6.28
N VAL A 19 -34.18 -35.27 5.59
CA VAL A 19 -32.80 -34.86 5.32
C VAL A 19 -32.59 -34.57 3.82
N MET A 20 -33.16 -35.42 2.96
CA MET A 20 -33.02 -35.33 1.51
C MET A 20 -34.35 -35.70 0.84
N HIS A 21 -34.77 -34.91 -0.14
CA HIS A 21 -35.97 -35.12 -0.94
C HIS A 21 -35.65 -34.83 -2.40
N GLU A 22 -35.96 -35.75 -3.31
CA GLU A 22 -35.71 -35.59 -4.76
C GLU A 22 -34.29 -35.13 -5.10
N GLY A 23 -33.28 -35.69 -4.41
CA GLY A 23 -31.87 -35.36 -4.66
C GLY A 23 -31.41 -34.01 -4.09
N GLN A 24 -32.25 -33.30 -3.32
CA GLN A 24 -31.93 -32.02 -2.69
C GLN A 24 -32.04 -32.08 -1.16
N PHE A 25 -31.17 -31.33 -0.47
CA PHE A 25 -31.24 -31.18 0.98
C PHE A 25 -32.48 -30.40 1.37
N THR A 26 -33.31 -30.99 2.22
CA THR A 26 -34.55 -30.38 2.70
C THR A 26 -34.28 -29.08 3.45
N GLY A 27 -34.97 -28.01 3.08
CA GLY A 27 -34.88 -26.71 3.76
C GLY A 27 -33.46 -26.10 3.85
N GLY A 28 -32.50 -26.58 3.04
CA GLY A 28 -31.11 -26.11 3.07
C GLY A 28 -30.42 -26.31 4.42
N TRP A 29 -30.79 -27.34 5.19
CA TRP A 29 -30.33 -27.55 6.56
C TRP A 29 -28.80 -27.59 6.68
N LEU A 30 -28.11 -28.21 5.70
CA LEU A 30 -26.66 -28.35 5.72
C LEU A 30 -25.97 -26.97 5.65
N GLU A 31 -26.47 -26.06 4.82
CA GLU A 31 -25.96 -24.68 4.76
C GLU A 31 -26.27 -23.89 6.03
N ALA A 32 -27.46 -24.10 6.60
CA ALA A 32 -27.88 -23.46 7.84
C ALA A 32 -27.00 -23.88 9.04
N MET A 33 -26.51 -25.12 9.03
CA MET A 33 -25.60 -25.64 10.05
C MET A 33 -24.16 -25.15 9.91
N VAL A 34 -23.63 -25.01 8.70
CA VAL A 34 -22.22 -24.62 8.49
C VAL A 34 -22.01 -23.10 8.51
N ARG A 35 -23.09 -22.32 8.39
CA ARG A 35 -23.08 -20.85 8.51
C ARG A 35 -23.39 -20.40 9.95
N LYS A 36 -23.71 -19.11 10.15
CA LYS A 36 -24.07 -18.58 11.49
C LYS A 36 -25.28 -19.32 12.06
N HIS A 37 -25.08 -20.01 13.18
CA HIS A 37 -26.13 -20.69 13.95
C HIS A 37 -27.15 -19.68 14.51
N ARG A 38 -28.23 -19.44 13.75
CA ARG A 38 -29.35 -18.55 14.13
C ARG A 38 -30.66 -19.32 14.39
N LYS A 39 -30.66 -20.63 14.19
CA LYS A 39 -31.82 -21.52 14.31
C LYS A 39 -31.38 -22.81 14.99
N ALA A 40 -32.31 -23.44 15.71
CA ALA A 40 -32.14 -24.82 16.17
C ALA A 40 -32.16 -25.75 14.94
N ASN A 41 -31.25 -26.72 14.90
CA ASN A 41 -31.20 -27.74 13.86
C ASN A 41 -31.63 -29.08 14.46
N HIS A 42 -32.17 -29.95 13.62
CA HIS A 42 -32.64 -31.27 14.04
C HIS A 42 -31.48 -32.14 14.55
N PRO A 43 -31.62 -32.91 15.64
CA PRO A 43 -30.55 -33.75 16.18
C PRO A 43 -29.91 -34.69 15.16
N LEU A 44 -30.73 -35.28 14.26
CA LEU A 44 -30.25 -36.13 13.17
C LEU A 44 -29.22 -35.42 12.27
N HIS A 45 -29.43 -34.14 11.97
CA HIS A 45 -28.51 -33.36 11.14
C HIS A 45 -27.15 -33.15 11.84
N HIS A 46 -27.17 -33.03 13.18
CA HIS A 46 -25.94 -32.98 13.97
C HIS A 46 -25.17 -34.29 13.91
N LEU A 47 -25.85 -35.43 14.07
CA LEU A 47 -25.20 -36.75 14.02
C LEU A 47 -24.57 -37.01 12.66
N LEU A 48 -25.31 -36.78 11.57
CA LEU A 48 -24.80 -36.96 10.21
C LEU A 48 -23.64 -36.01 9.90
N LEU A 49 -23.70 -34.75 10.34
CA LEU A 49 -22.59 -33.82 10.10
C LEU A 49 -21.35 -34.18 10.94
N GLN A 50 -21.53 -34.61 12.19
CA GLN A 50 -20.43 -35.02 13.07
C GLN A 50 -19.70 -36.25 12.55
N ASP A 51 -20.45 -37.28 12.15
CA ASP A 51 -19.88 -38.51 11.59
C ASP A 51 -19.13 -38.24 10.28
N PHE A 52 -19.74 -37.48 9.36
CA PHE A 52 -19.05 -37.05 8.13
C PHE A 52 -17.73 -36.33 8.43
N LEU A 53 -17.74 -35.36 9.35
CA LEU A 53 -16.55 -34.59 9.71
C LEU A 53 -15.48 -35.41 10.43
N ALA A 54 -15.87 -36.42 11.21
CA ALA A 54 -14.94 -37.32 11.89
C ALA A 54 -14.11 -38.15 10.91
N GLN A 55 -14.64 -38.40 9.72
CA GLN A 55 -14.01 -39.20 8.68
C GLN A 55 -13.27 -38.34 7.63
N GLN A 56 -13.35 -37.01 7.72
CA GLN A 56 -12.55 -36.13 6.86
C GLN A 56 -11.11 -36.02 7.38
N GLU A 57 -10.15 -36.00 6.45
CA GLU A 57 -8.77 -35.66 6.80
C GLU A 57 -8.74 -34.26 7.45
N THR A 58 -8.19 -34.16 8.66
CA THR A 58 -7.97 -32.86 9.28
C THR A 58 -7.01 -32.06 8.41
N HIS A 59 -7.53 -31.04 7.72
CA HIS A 59 -6.69 -30.16 6.91
C HIS A 59 -5.58 -29.58 7.77
N LYS A 60 -4.32 -29.88 7.42
CA LYS A 60 -3.16 -29.28 8.05
C LYS A 60 -3.29 -27.77 7.93
N SER A 61 -3.31 -27.08 9.07
CA SER A 61 -3.32 -25.63 9.11
C SER A 61 -2.18 -25.11 8.22
N PRO A 62 -2.39 -24.04 7.43
CA PRO A 62 -1.32 -23.44 6.63
C PRO A 62 -0.15 -22.90 7.47
N PHE A 63 -0.32 -22.86 8.79
CA PHE A 63 0.69 -22.45 9.76
C PHE A 63 1.35 -23.64 10.47
N GLY A 64 0.96 -24.88 10.18
CA GLY A 64 1.37 -26.09 10.87
C GLY A 64 0.52 -26.39 12.12
N ASN A 65 0.85 -27.46 12.83
CA ASN A 65 0.07 -27.92 14.00
C ASN A 65 0.48 -27.23 15.32
N GLY A 66 1.45 -26.30 15.25
CA GLY A 66 2.08 -25.72 16.43
C GLY A 66 2.88 -26.77 17.24
N PRO A 67 3.37 -26.39 18.44
CA PRO A 67 3.41 -25.04 18.97
C PRO A 67 4.33 -24.11 18.14
N TRP A 68 4.09 -22.79 18.19
CA TRP A 68 4.86 -21.80 17.44
C TRP A 68 5.83 -21.01 18.32
N ALA A 69 6.92 -20.57 17.69
CA ALA A 69 7.98 -19.81 18.35
C ALA A 69 7.52 -18.43 18.82
N CYS A 70 7.81 -18.07 20.07
CA CYS A 70 7.75 -16.68 20.51
C CYS A 70 8.77 -15.84 19.73
N ARG A 71 8.40 -14.60 19.37
CA ARG A 71 9.29 -13.67 18.66
C ARG A 71 9.61 -12.40 19.44
N ASN A 72 9.36 -12.42 20.75
CA ASN A 72 9.71 -11.33 21.64
C ASN A 72 11.22 -11.37 21.95
N PRO A 73 12.03 -10.40 21.51
CA PRO A 73 13.45 -10.40 21.80
C PRO A 73 13.77 -10.11 23.28
N LEU A 74 12.82 -9.57 24.04
CA LEU A 74 13.00 -9.28 25.48
C LEU A 74 12.59 -10.44 26.38
N ALA A 75 11.95 -11.47 25.83
CA ALA A 75 11.55 -12.63 26.61
C ALA A 75 12.70 -13.64 26.75
N ASN A 76 12.85 -14.24 27.93
CA ASN A 76 13.81 -15.34 28.18
C ASN A 76 13.56 -16.60 27.34
N HIS A 77 12.35 -16.74 26.78
CA HIS A 77 11.92 -17.83 25.90
C HIS A 77 11.80 -17.37 24.43
N SER A 78 12.56 -16.34 24.05
CA SER A 78 12.62 -15.89 22.66
C SER A 78 12.99 -17.07 21.74
N SER A 79 12.20 -17.29 20.69
CA SER A 79 12.32 -18.41 19.74
C SER A 79 11.90 -19.79 20.26
N SER A 80 11.53 -19.94 21.54
CA SER A 80 10.98 -21.19 22.07
C SER A 80 9.55 -21.44 21.60
N LEU A 81 9.20 -22.71 21.33
CA LEU A 81 7.89 -23.13 20.82
C LEU A 81 6.84 -23.22 21.93
N ILE A 82 6.24 -22.09 22.31
CA ILE A 82 5.29 -22.02 23.44
C ILE A 82 3.87 -21.62 23.06
N ILE A 83 3.67 -21.06 21.86
CA ILE A 83 2.36 -20.61 21.41
C ILE A 83 1.56 -21.83 20.98
N LYS A 84 0.48 -22.18 21.70
CA LYS A 84 -0.30 -23.40 21.45
C LYS A 84 -1.48 -23.20 20.49
N LYS A 85 -2.01 -21.99 20.40
CA LYS A 85 -3.18 -21.67 19.56
C LYS A 85 -2.88 -20.46 18.68
N VAL A 86 -3.43 -20.49 17.46
CA VAL A 86 -3.35 -19.41 16.48
C VAL A 86 -4.76 -19.03 16.07
N GLU A 87 -5.05 -17.74 16.06
CA GLU A 87 -6.31 -17.23 15.48
C GLU A 87 -6.10 -17.04 13.98
N VAL A 88 -6.98 -17.60 13.16
CA VAL A 88 -6.86 -17.52 11.70
C VAL A 88 -8.03 -16.76 11.12
N HIS A 89 -7.75 -15.73 10.34
CA HIS A 89 -8.76 -14.97 9.63
C HIS A 89 -8.36 -14.74 8.18
N ARG A 90 -9.36 -14.69 7.30
CA ARG A 90 -9.16 -14.52 5.85
C ARG A 90 -9.20 -13.04 5.48
N ASN A 91 -8.22 -12.60 4.68
CA ASN A 91 -8.14 -11.24 4.16
C ASN A 91 -7.79 -11.27 2.67
N ARG A 92 -8.74 -10.83 1.82
CA ARG A 92 -8.58 -10.74 0.36
C ARG A 92 -7.99 -12.02 -0.27
N GLY A 93 -8.53 -13.18 0.13
CA GLY A 93 -8.08 -14.50 -0.35
C GLY A 93 -6.86 -15.08 0.38
N ASN A 94 -6.17 -14.33 1.23
CA ASN A 94 -5.06 -14.83 2.04
C ASN A 94 -5.53 -15.26 3.42
N SER A 95 -4.88 -16.27 4.00
CA SER A 95 -5.07 -16.65 5.40
C SER A 95 -4.05 -15.92 6.28
N VAL A 96 -4.51 -15.21 7.31
CA VAL A 96 -3.65 -14.49 8.26
C VAL A 96 -3.78 -15.15 9.61
N GLY A 97 -2.67 -15.66 10.14
CA GLY A 97 -2.58 -16.23 11.48
C GLY A 97 -2.05 -15.18 12.46
N VAL A 98 -2.76 -14.98 13.58
CA VAL A 98 -2.31 -14.16 14.72
C VAL A 98 -1.79 -15.09 15.80
N PHE A 99 -0.53 -14.90 16.13
CA PHE A 99 0.19 -15.69 17.12
C PHE A 99 0.33 -14.84 18.37
N ALA A 100 -0.35 -15.24 19.44
CA ALA A 100 -0.32 -14.54 20.72
C ALA A 100 0.45 -15.37 21.75
N CYS A 101 1.52 -14.79 22.27
CA CYS A 101 2.35 -15.41 23.28
C CYS A 101 1.84 -15.09 24.69
N THR A 102 2.12 -15.98 25.66
CA THR A 102 1.81 -15.76 27.08
C THR A 102 2.55 -14.55 27.67
N CYS A 103 3.70 -14.16 27.10
CA CYS A 103 4.41 -12.93 27.47
C CYS A 103 3.77 -11.64 26.91
N GLY A 104 2.61 -11.72 26.25
CA GLY A 104 1.89 -10.58 25.70
C GLY A 104 2.36 -10.12 24.31
N TYR A 105 3.44 -10.70 23.78
CA TYR A 105 3.91 -10.40 22.42
C TYR A 105 3.01 -11.07 21.38
N THR A 106 2.57 -10.30 20.40
CA THR A 106 1.73 -10.79 19.30
C THR A 106 2.30 -10.40 17.95
N TYR A 107 2.27 -11.35 17.01
CA TYR A 107 2.69 -11.13 15.63
C TYR A 107 1.76 -11.86 14.67
N THR A 108 1.81 -11.47 13.40
CA THR A 108 1.00 -12.08 12.34
C THR A 108 1.86 -12.74 11.28
N ARG A 109 1.36 -13.80 10.64
CA ARG A 109 1.91 -14.33 9.39
C ARG A 109 0.81 -14.46 8.36
N CYS A 110 1.12 -14.10 7.13
CA CYS A 110 0.20 -14.19 6.01
C CYS A 110 0.58 -15.41 5.15
N PHE A 111 -0.35 -16.33 4.95
CA PHE A 111 -0.25 -17.42 3.99
C PHE A 111 -1.05 -17.07 2.73
N SER A 112 -0.39 -17.13 1.58
CA SER A 112 -1.02 -16.95 0.28
C SER A 112 -1.29 -18.32 -0.34
N PRO A 113 -2.56 -18.74 -0.47
CA PRO A 113 -2.89 -20.02 -1.09
C PRO A 113 -2.46 -20.10 -2.55
N SER A 114 -2.53 -18.99 -3.30
CA SER A 114 -2.16 -18.96 -4.72
C SER A 114 -0.67 -19.19 -4.98
N GLN A 115 0.18 -18.85 -4.00
CA GLN A 115 1.62 -19.04 -4.10
C GLN A 115 2.13 -20.17 -3.20
N GLN A 116 1.25 -20.83 -2.45
CA GLN A 116 1.56 -21.74 -1.35
C GLN A 116 2.70 -21.23 -0.43
N LYS A 117 2.80 -19.91 -0.25
CA LYS A 117 3.92 -19.27 0.44
C LYS A 117 3.49 -18.66 1.75
N LEU A 118 4.25 -18.97 2.80
CA LEU A 118 4.10 -18.38 4.12
C LEU A 118 5.02 -17.16 4.26
N GLY A 119 4.42 -15.98 4.40
CA GLY A 119 5.11 -14.71 4.52
C GLY A 119 5.89 -14.51 5.83
N PRO A 120 6.73 -13.46 5.89
CA PRO A 120 7.49 -13.13 7.09
C PRO A 120 6.56 -12.71 8.24
N PRO A 121 7.02 -12.86 9.49
CA PRO A 121 6.28 -12.38 10.65
C PRO A 121 6.20 -10.86 10.64
N ARG A 122 5.02 -10.32 10.96
CA ARG A 122 4.80 -8.89 11.14
C ARG A 122 4.39 -8.60 12.58
N PHE A 123 5.09 -7.68 13.21
CA PHE A 123 4.80 -7.20 14.55
C PHE A 123 3.36 -6.68 14.66
N LEU A 124 2.69 -6.97 15.77
CA LEU A 124 1.37 -6.44 16.10
C LEU A 124 1.36 -5.79 17.48
N ARG A 125 1.77 -6.50 18.55
CA ARG A 125 1.87 -5.98 19.92
C ARG A 125 3.11 -6.54 20.63
N TYR A 126 3.67 -5.78 21.57
CA TYR A 126 4.90 -6.17 22.27
C TYR A 126 4.65 -6.89 23.60
N GLY A 127 3.67 -6.41 24.37
CA GLY A 127 3.41 -6.90 25.73
C GLY A 127 4.08 -6.06 26.82
N PRO A 128 3.96 -6.48 28.08
CA PRO A 128 4.36 -5.70 29.27
C PRO A 128 5.88 -5.50 29.40
N LEU A 129 6.70 -6.40 28.87
CA LEU A 129 8.17 -6.32 28.98
C LEU A 129 8.78 -5.09 28.27
N LEU A 130 8.02 -4.46 27.37
CA LEU A 130 8.51 -3.33 26.59
C LEU A 130 8.74 -2.09 27.45
N GLU A 131 7.85 -1.79 28.40
CA GLU A 131 7.88 -0.50 29.10
C GLU A 131 9.13 -0.36 29.96
N SER A 132 9.40 -1.36 30.80
CA SER A 132 10.57 -1.40 31.68
C SER A 132 11.87 -1.30 30.88
N GLU A 133 11.96 -2.03 29.77
CA GLU A 133 13.14 -2.02 28.93
C GLU A 133 13.31 -0.69 28.19
N LEU A 134 12.23 -0.10 27.67
CA LEU A 134 12.30 1.19 27.00
C LEU A 134 12.79 2.29 27.95
N ARG A 135 12.30 2.31 29.21
CA ARG A 135 12.78 3.23 30.25
C ARG A 135 14.27 3.03 30.54
N ARG A 136 14.73 1.77 30.65
CA ARG A 136 16.14 1.43 30.86
C ARG A 136 17.03 1.92 29.72
N LEU A 137 16.62 1.71 28.47
CA LEU A 137 17.38 2.13 27.28
C LEU A 137 17.45 3.65 27.16
N VAL A 138 16.37 4.36 27.49
CA VAL A 138 16.32 5.83 27.51
C VAL A 138 17.21 6.39 28.61
N ALA A 139 17.15 5.84 29.82
CA ALA A 139 18.01 6.24 30.93
C ALA A 139 19.50 6.00 30.61
N GLY A 140 19.81 4.95 29.86
CA GLY A 140 21.16 4.67 29.34
C GLY A 140 21.61 5.58 28.19
N GLY A 141 20.81 6.56 27.77
CA GLY A 141 21.19 7.52 26.72
C GLY A 141 21.26 6.92 25.31
N ILE A 142 20.68 5.74 25.09
CA ILE A 142 20.77 5.04 23.79
C ILE A 142 19.95 5.79 22.73
N GLY A 143 20.49 5.94 21.52
CA GLY A 143 19.82 6.62 20.42
C GLY A 143 18.62 5.84 19.86
N LEU A 144 17.62 6.54 19.29
CA LEU A 144 16.40 5.94 18.74
C LEU A 144 16.65 4.75 17.80
N ARG A 145 17.58 4.90 16.85
CA ARG A 145 17.85 3.84 15.84
C ARG A 145 18.46 2.59 16.49
N GLN A 146 19.32 2.77 17.49
CA GLN A 146 19.94 1.68 18.21
C GLN A 146 18.92 0.98 19.11
N THR A 147 18.06 1.74 19.79
CA THR A 147 16.90 1.20 20.52
C THR A 147 15.99 0.38 19.60
N ALA A 148 15.64 0.91 18.43
CA ALA A 148 14.81 0.22 17.45
C ALA A 148 15.45 -1.09 16.97
N HIS A 149 16.77 -1.09 16.74
CA HIS A 149 17.52 -2.29 16.39
C HIS A 149 17.48 -3.36 17.49
N GLN A 150 17.72 -2.98 18.76
CA GLN A 150 17.66 -3.91 19.89
C GLN A 150 16.27 -4.52 20.07
N LEU A 151 15.22 -3.70 19.93
CA LEU A 151 13.83 -4.14 20.05
C LEU A 151 13.31 -4.89 18.81
N LYS A 152 14.10 -4.96 17.72
CA LYS A 152 13.72 -5.48 16.39
C LYS A 152 12.46 -4.81 15.83
N LEU A 153 12.35 -3.49 16.00
CA LEU A 153 11.23 -2.67 15.52
C LEU A 153 11.70 -1.57 14.57
N ASP A 154 10.77 -1.01 13.79
CA ASP A 154 11.01 0.23 13.05
C ASP A 154 11.05 1.43 14.01
N PRO A 155 11.94 2.43 13.82
CA PRO A 155 12.01 3.63 14.66
C PRO A 155 10.68 4.36 14.86
N LYS A 156 9.81 4.41 13.84
CA LYS A 156 8.46 5.01 13.98
C LYS A 156 7.57 4.19 14.89
N THR A 157 7.71 2.87 14.86
CA THR A 157 6.97 1.98 15.76
C THR A 157 7.40 2.17 17.21
N VAL A 158 8.71 2.33 17.46
CA VAL A 158 9.23 2.64 18.81
C VAL A 158 8.63 3.95 19.33
N MET A 159 8.64 5.02 18.51
CA MET A 159 8.05 6.31 18.91
C MET A 159 6.53 6.24 19.13
N ARG A 160 5.82 5.43 18.34
CA ARG A 160 4.38 5.19 18.57
C ARG A 160 4.16 4.49 19.91
N LEU A 161 4.91 3.43 20.19
CA LEU A 161 4.78 2.66 21.42
C LEU A 161 5.22 3.46 22.66
N SER A 162 6.25 4.30 22.54
CA SER A 162 6.68 5.18 23.64
C SER A 162 5.59 6.16 24.04
N HIS A 163 4.89 6.74 23.05
CA HIS A 163 3.75 7.63 23.29
C HIS A 163 2.56 6.87 23.88
N GLU A 164 2.23 5.68 23.36
CA GLU A 164 1.14 4.84 23.92
C GLU A 164 1.41 4.44 25.38
N LEU A 165 2.67 4.26 25.77
CA LEU A 165 3.10 3.92 27.13
C LEU A 165 3.42 5.14 28.00
N ASN A 166 3.26 6.38 27.49
CA ASN A 166 3.63 7.62 28.18
C ASN A 166 5.08 7.64 28.72
N VAL A 167 6.02 7.02 28.00
CA VAL A 167 7.45 7.05 28.33
C VAL A 167 8.07 8.30 27.71
N SER A 168 8.65 9.17 28.54
CA SER A 168 9.40 10.33 28.08
C SER A 168 10.65 9.86 27.32
N VAL A 169 10.76 10.24 26.04
CA VAL A 169 11.88 9.89 25.17
C VAL A 169 12.58 11.16 24.68
N PRO A 170 13.93 11.18 24.63
CA PRO A 170 14.69 12.36 24.21
C PRO A 170 14.76 12.52 22.67
N TRP A 171 14.13 11.61 21.92
CA TRP A 171 14.27 11.54 20.46
C TRP A 171 13.14 12.25 19.73
N THR A 172 13.47 12.93 18.64
CA THR A 172 12.47 13.51 17.73
C THR A 172 12.54 12.83 16.36
N LEU A 173 11.41 12.33 15.85
CA LEU A 173 11.29 11.92 14.45
C LEU A 173 10.78 13.10 13.62
N LYS A 174 11.62 13.63 12.72
CA LYS A 174 11.11 14.49 11.65
C LYS A 174 10.19 13.64 10.75
N PRO A 175 8.96 14.07 10.44
CA PRO A 175 8.10 13.36 9.49
C PRO A 175 8.86 13.13 8.19
N SER A 176 8.92 11.89 7.73
CA SER A 176 9.51 11.57 6.43
C SER A 176 8.68 12.26 5.34
N GLY A 177 9.12 13.42 4.86
CA GLY A 177 8.64 14.04 3.63
C GLY A 177 7.15 14.36 3.55
N TYR A 178 6.65 15.23 4.43
CA TYR A 178 5.69 16.25 4.00
C TYR A 178 6.43 17.58 4.05
N GLY A 179 6.49 18.28 2.91
CA GLY A 179 7.28 19.49 2.74
C GLY A 179 6.99 20.51 3.84
N ARG A 180 8.01 21.31 4.19
CA ARG A 180 7.87 22.50 5.04
C ARG A 180 6.59 23.22 4.65
N LYS A 181 5.57 23.23 5.52
CA LYS A 181 4.55 24.27 5.42
C LYS A 181 5.30 25.58 5.65
N ARG A 182 5.23 26.51 4.69
CA ARG A 182 5.68 27.89 4.90
C ARG A 182 5.09 28.40 6.22
N PRO A 183 5.83 29.19 7.01
CA PRO A 183 5.25 29.89 8.15
C PRO A 183 4.00 30.63 7.67
N LYS A 184 2.87 30.42 8.36
CA LYS A 184 1.69 31.25 8.12
C LYS A 184 2.06 32.65 8.60
N GLU A 185 2.05 33.62 7.69
CA GLU A 185 1.99 35.03 8.06
C GLU A 185 0.81 35.23 9.01
N GLU A 186 1.09 35.97 10.08
CA GLU A 186 0.17 36.34 11.13
C GLU A 186 -1.01 37.09 10.53
N THR A 187 -2.17 36.44 10.47
CA THR A 187 -3.43 37.14 10.22
C THR A 187 -3.99 37.54 11.57
N GLN A 188 -4.06 38.85 11.76
CA GLN A 188 -4.49 39.53 12.98
C GLN A 188 -5.85 39.05 13.49
N SER A 189 -5.91 39.02 14.82
CA SER A 189 -7.04 38.86 15.73
C SER A 189 -8.44 39.03 15.13
N ARG A 190 -9.24 37.95 15.17
CA ARG A 190 -10.69 38.03 15.35
C ARG A 190 -11.09 37.18 16.54
N SER A 191 -11.89 37.79 17.41
CA SER A 191 -12.33 37.31 18.71
C SER A 191 -13.00 35.93 18.68
N LYS A 192 -12.70 35.16 19.73
CA LYS A 192 -13.29 33.86 20.07
C LYS A 192 -14.79 34.02 20.35
N PRO A 193 -15.71 33.23 19.77
CA PRO A 193 -17.03 33.09 20.35
C PRO A 193 -16.97 32.08 21.50
N GLU A 194 -17.67 32.42 22.58
CA GLU A 194 -17.86 31.59 23.77
C GLU A 194 -18.53 30.25 23.46
N ARG A 195 -18.15 29.25 24.25
CA ARG A 195 -18.70 27.90 24.20
C ARG A 195 -20.05 27.89 24.92
N THR A 196 -21.10 27.49 24.22
CA THR A 196 -22.34 26.99 24.85
C THR A 196 -22.45 25.49 24.60
N ASP A 197 -22.53 24.75 25.70
CA ASP A 197 -22.79 23.32 25.76
C ASP A 197 -24.21 23.01 25.26
N SER A 198 -24.31 22.46 24.05
CA SER A 198 -25.39 21.55 23.64
C SER A 198 -25.09 21.04 22.24
N GLY A 199 -24.53 19.84 22.13
CA GLY A 199 -24.15 19.24 20.84
C GLY A 199 -25.37 18.91 19.98
N PRO A 200 -25.44 19.37 18.71
CA PRO A 200 -26.40 18.84 17.75
C PRO A 200 -25.83 17.60 17.06
N LYS A 201 -26.68 16.58 16.95
CA LYS A 201 -26.43 15.31 16.26
C LYS A 201 -25.94 15.55 14.83
N CYS A 202 -24.94 14.77 14.41
CA CYS A 202 -24.28 14.84 13.11
C CYS A 202 -25.27 14.65 11.94
N SER A 203 -25.78 15.75 11.38
CA SER A 203 -26.47 15.74 10.09
C SER A 203 -25.42 15.71 8.98
N LYS A 204 -25.43 14.66 8.16
CA LYS A 204 -24.58 14.50 6.98
C LYS A 204 -24.62 15.78 6.13
N VAL A 205 -23.52 16.51 6.06
CA VAL A 205 -23.35 17.64 5.13
C VAL A 205 -23.53 17.07 3.72
N LYS A 206 -24.62 17.44 3.04
CA LYS A 206 -24.83 17.09 1.63
C LYS A 206 -23.64 17.65 0.84
N SER A 207 -22.84 16.78 0.23
CA SER A 207 -21.66 17.19 -0.55
C SER A 207 -22.10 18.18 -1.64
N ALA A 208 -21.44 19.34 -1.70
CA ALA A 208 -21.63 20.29 -2.78
C ALA A 208 -21.56 19.57 -4.14
N ARG A 209 -22.57 19.77 -4.98
CA ARG A 209 -22.71 19.12 -6.29
C ARG A 209 -21.61 19.70 -7.20
N TYR A 210 -20.49 18.99 -7.32
CA TYR A 210 -19.37 19.42 -8.16
C TYR A 210 -19.77 19.42 -9.64
N ASP A 211 -19.68 20.57 -10.31
CA ASP A 211 -19.84 20.70 -11.75
C ASP A 211 -18.57 20.20 -12.46
N TRP A 212 -18.61 18.92 -12.86
CA TRP A 212 -17.47 18.25 -13.51
C TRP A 212 -17.07 18.87 -14.85
N PRO A 213 -18.00 19.25 -15.76
CA PRO A 213 -17.66 19.96 -16.99
C PRO A 213 -16.81 21.23 -16.79
N LEU A 214 -17.20 22.11 -15.87
CA LEU A 214 -16.44 23.35 -15.59
C LEU A 214 -15.05 23.05 -15.00
N ILE A 215 -14.99 22.04 -14.14
CA ILE A 215 -13.71 21.55 -13.58
C ILE A 215 -12.82 20.99 -14.68
N ASP A 216 -13.36 20.19 -15.61
CA ASP A 216 -12.61 19.59 -16.71
C ASP A 216 -11.97 20.66 -17.61
N GLN A 217 -12.72 21.71 -17.96
CA GLN A 217 -12.21 22.83 -18.74
C GLN A 217 -11.14 23.65 -18.00
N SER A 218 -11.34 23.91 -16.70
CA SER A 218 -10.37 24.63 -15.86
C SER A 218 -9.04 23.87 -15.76
N ILE A 219 -9.11 22.55 -15.55
CA ILE A 219 -7.95 21.68 -15.46
C ILE A 219 -7.17 21.66 -16.78
N VAL A 220 -7.84 21.54 -17.93
CA VAL A 220 -7.15 21.57 -19.24
C VAL A 220 -6.33 22.85 -19.41
N ARG A 221 -6.90 24.02 -19.07
CA ARG A 221 -6.19 25.30 -19.15
C ARG A 221 -4.96 25.33 -18.24
N GLY A 222 -5.12 24.91 -16.98
CA GLY A 222 -4.00 24.86 -16.03
C GLY A 222 -2.89 23.90 -16.46
N LEU A 223 -3.27 22.73 -17.01
CA LEU A 223 -2.32 21.75 -17.54
C LEU A 223 -1.54 22.29 -18.74
N MET A 224 -2.18 23.01 -19.67
CA MET A 224 -1.50 23.61 -20.82
C MET A 224 -0.39 24.57 -20.39
N THR A 225 -0.67 25.46 -19.44
CA THR A 225 0.33 26.40 -18.89
C THR A 225 1.48 25.64 -18.25
N MET A 226 1.19 24.66 -17.39
CA MET A 226 2.23 23.86 -16.73
C MET A 226 3.11 23.08 -17.71
N VAL A 227 2.54 22.54 -18.80
CA VAL A 227 3.33 21.85 -19.84
C VAL A 227 4.30 22.81 -20.51
N LYS A 228 3.86 24.04 -20.81
CA LYS A 228 4.72 25.09 -21.37
C LYS A 228 5.87 25.41 -20.41
N ASP A 229 5.55 25.61 -19.12
CA ASP A 229 6.56 25.89 -18.10
C ASP A 229 7.56 24.75 -17.95
N ILE A 230 7.10 23.49 -17.95
CA ILE A 230 7.97 22.32 -17.84
C ILE A 230 8.91 22.20 -19.04
N LYS A 231 8.41 22.45 -20.25
CA LYS A 231 9.21 22.40 -21.47
C LYS A 231 10.26 23.50 -21.53
N ALA A 232 10.03 24.64 -20.88
CA ALA A 232 10.97 25.76 -20.82
C ALA A 232 12.08 25.60 -19.76
N MET A 233 12.02 24.58 -18.89
CA MET A 233 13.04 24.38 -17.87
C MET A 233 14.32 23.76 -18.43
N ASN A 234 15.46 24.28 -17.96
CA ASN A 234 16.79 23.74 -18.16
C ASN A 234 17.40 23.35 -16.80
N PRO A 235 17.95 22.13 -16.63
CA PRO A 235 17.95 21.02 -17.58
C PRO A 235 16.53 20.46 -17.90
N PRO A 236 16.33 19.83 -19.08
CA PRO A 236 15.03 19.31 -19.50
C PRO A 236 14.40 18.31 -18.51
N VAL A 237 13.16 18.56 -18.10
CA VAL A 237 12.35 17.65 -17.28
C VAL A 237 11.22 17.03 -18.10
N ARG A 238 11.01 15.71 -17.98
CA ARG A 238 9.98 15.00 -18.75
C ARG A 238 8.58 15.39 -18.32
N VAL A 239 7.74 15.75 -19.28
CA VAL A 239 6.31 15.94 -19.03
C VAL A 239 5.66 14.57 -18.88
N THR A 240 5.35 14.19 -17.64
CA THR A 240 4.59 12.96 -17.33
C THR A 240 3.32 13.31 -16.56
N LEU A 241 2.34 12.39 -16.55
CA LEU A 241 1.15 12.56 -15.71
C LEU A 241 1.52 12.79 -14.24
N ALA A 242 2.52 12.05 -13.74
CA ALA A 242 3.01 12.19 -12.38
C ALA A 242 3.70 13.55 -12.13
N GLU A 243 4.41 14.10 -13.13
CA GLU A 243 5.00 15.45 -13.06
C GLU A 243 3.92 16.52 -12.93
N LEU A 244 2.91 16.46 -13.81
CA LEU A 244 1.80 17.40 -13.81
C LEU A 244 1.01 17.35 -12.50
N GLU A 245 0.70 16.16 -11.99
CA GLU A 245 0.01 16.00 -10.71
C GLU A 245 0.84 16.49 -9.52
N ARG A 246 2.16 16.30 -9.55
CA ARG A 246 3.07 16.74 -8.50
C ARG A 246 3.17 18.26 -8.44
N ARG A 247 3.27 18.95 -9.59
CA ARG A 247 3.28 20.42 -9.66
C ARG A 247 1.94 21.04 -9.28
N ASN A 248 0.84 20.38 -9.63
CA ASN A 248 -0.49 20.79 -9.22
C ASN A 248 -0.80 20.51 -7.73
N GLY A 249 0.14 19.91 -6.97
CA GLY A 249 -0.06 19.56 -5.55
C GLY A 249 -1.14 18.50 -5.30
N ARG A 250 -1.61 17.81 -6.36
CA ARG A 250 -2.75 16.88 -6.35
C ARG A 250 -2.33 15.51 -6.88
N ARG A 251 -1.35 14.89 -6.22
CA ARG A 251 -0.83 13.55 -6.57
C ARG A 251 -1.97 12.52 -6.60
N GLY A 252 -2.07 11.78 -7.70
CA GLY A 252 -3.07 10.74 -7.90
C GLY A 252 -4.49 11.25 -8.15
N TRP A 253 -4.72 12.56 -8.30
CA TRP A 253 -6.06 13.10 -8.43
C TRP A 253 -6.61 12.99 -9.86
N LEU A 254 -5.78 13.28 -10.87
CA LEU A 254 -6.18 13.21 -12.28
C LEU A 254 -6.31 11.75 -12.73
N SER A 255 -5.30 10.93 -12.41
CA SER A 255 -5.29 9.49 -12.67
C SER A 255 -6.55 8.78 -12.15
N LYS A 256 -6.97 9.03 -10.91
CA LYS A 256 -8.15 8.39 -10.30
C LYS A 256 -9.49 8.93 -10.83
N ARG A 257 -9.51 10.13 -11.42
CA ARG A 257 -10.74 10.81 -11.87
C ARG A 257 -10.82 10.95 -13.39
N ARG A 258 -9.96 10.24 -14.12
CA ARG A 258 -9.89 10.28 -15.59
C ARG A 258 -11.23 9.98 -16.26
N HIS A 259 -12.01 9.06 -15.69
CA HIS A 259 -13.37 8.72 -16.15
C HIS A 259 -14.40 9.87 -16.01
N ARG A 260 -14.14 10.86 -15.13
CA ARG A 260 -15.01 12.05 -14.95
C ARG A 260 -14.49 13.29 -15.67
N LEU A 261 -13.37 13.18 -16.36
CA LEU A 261 -12.66 14.29 -17.01
C LEU A 261 -12.32 13.92 -18.47
N PRO A 262 -13.34 13.74 -19.34
CA PRO A 262 -13.12 13.27 -20.71
C PRO A 262 -12.26 14.22 -21.55
N LEU A 263 -12.39 15.54 -21.39
CA LEU A 263 -11.60 16.53 -22.13
C LEU A 263 -10.13 16.49 -21.68
N THR A 264 -9.90 16.50 -20.36
CA THR A 264 -8.56 16.36 -19.80
C THR A 264 -7.92 15.04 -20.21
N SER A 265 -8.66 13.93 -20.14
CA SER A 265 -8.18 12.61 -20.50
C SER A 265 -7.66 12.56 -21.94
N ARG A 266 -8.43 13.11 -22.89
CA ARG A 266 -8.06 13.19 -24.31
C ARG A 266 -6.84 14.08 -24.54
N ARG A 267 -6.71 15.17 -23.77
CA ARG A 267 -5.60 16.13 -23.95
C ARG A 267 -4.30 15.66 -23.29
N LEU A 268 -4.39 14.93 -22.18
CA LEU A 268 -3.24 14.38 -21.46
C LEU A 268 -2.38 13.48 -22.35
N ASP A 269 -3.00 12.65 -23.21
CA ASP A 269 -2.25 11.78 -24.12
C ASP A 269 -1.43 12.56 -25.16
N ARG A 270 -1.85 13.78 -25.50
CA ARG A 270 -1.10 14.69 -26.39
C ARG A 270 -0.07 15.54 -25.66
N MET A 271 -0.21 15.71 -24.34
CA MET A 271 0.65 16.55 -23.50
C MET A 271 1.82 15.78 -22.90
N VAL A 272 1.59 14.52 -22.53
CA VAL A 272 2.60 13.65 -21.90
C VAL A 272 3.61 13.21 -22.96
N GLU A 273 4.90 13.37 -22.65
CA GLU A 273 5.99 12.95 -23.52
C GLU A 273 6.21 11.45 -23.38
N SER A 274 6.37 10.75 -24.52
CA SER A 274 6.93 9.40 -24.53
C SER A 274 8.38 9.39 -24.05
N VAL A 275 8.94 8.20 -23.84
CA VAL A 275 10.36 8.09 -23.45
C VAL A 275 11.23 8.63 -24.60
N GLU A 276 10.89 8.27 -25.83
CA GLU A 276 11.59 8.63 -27.06
C GLU A 276 11.55 10.15 -27.30
N GLN A 277 10.37 10.76 -27.19
CA GLN A 277 10.21 12.20 -27.36
C GLN A 277 11.04 13.00 -26.35
N PHE A 278 11.09 12.53 -25.09
CA PHE A 278 11.91 13.17 -24.06
C PHE A 278 13.40 12.98 -24.30
N GLN A 279 13.83 11.79 -24.75
CA GLN A 279 15.22 11.54 -25.12
C GLN A 279 15.67 12.45 -26.27
N LEU A 280 14.86 12.59 -27.33
CA LEU A 280 15.15 13.51 -28.44
C LEU A 280 15.29 14.96 -27.97
N ARG A 281 14.37 15.43 -27.11
CA ARG A 281 14.47 16.80 -26.55
C ARG A 281 15.74 17.01 -25.73
N ARG A 282 16.18 16.01 -24.96
CA ARG A 282 17.46 16.06 -24.21
C ARG A 282 18.67 16.07 -25.14
N ILE A 283 18.61 15.33 -26.25
CA ILE A 283 19.68 15.31 -27.27
C ILE A 283 19.81 16.70 -27.89
N HIS A 284 18.71 17.31 -28.35
CA HIS A 284 18.73 18.66 -28.92
C HIS A 284 19.21 19.71 -27.92
N TRP A 285 18.76 19.64 -26.66
CA TRP A 285 19.25 20.52 -25.60
C TRP A 285 20.76 20.34 -25.38
N ALA A 286 21.24 19.11 -25.27
CA ALA A 286 22.67 18.84 -25.06
C ALA A 286 23.54 19.33 -26.24
N ILE A 287 23.05 19.22 -27.48
CA ILE A 287 23.72 19.76 -28.66
C ILE A 287 23.81 21.29 -28.57
N ALA A 288 22.70 21.97 -28.30
CA ALA A 288 22.65 23.42 -28.18
C ALA A 288 23.56 23.95 -27.05
N GLU A 289 23.58 23.26 -25.90
CA GLU A 289 24.43 23.61 -24.76
C GLU A 289 25.93 23.47 -25.09
N ILE A 290 26.32 22.37 -25.77
CA ILE A 290 27.71 22.13 -26.19
C ILE A 290 28.16 23.17 -27.21
N GLN A 291 27.28 23.56 -28.14
CA GLN A 291 27.55 24.60 -29.14
C GLN A 291 27.70 25.97 -28.49
N SER A 292 26.80 26.34 -27.56
CA SER A 292 26.92 27.58 -26.80
C SER A 292 28.20 27.65 -25.97
N SER A 293 28.75 26.50 -25.58
CA SER A 293 30.02 26.37 -24.85
C SER A 293 31.25 26.29 -25.78
N GLY A 294 31.08 26.40 -27.10
CA GLY A 294 32.18 26.40 -28.09
C GLY A 294 32.92 25.07 -28.24
N GLY A 295 32.35 23.94 -27.79
CA GLY A 295 33.01 22.64 -27.83
C GLY A 295 32.60 21.78 -29.04
N PRO A 296 33.41 20.76 -29.42
CA PRO A 296 33.08 19.88 -30.52
C PRO A 296 31.88 19.00 -30.18
N THR A 297 30.91 18.91 -31.10
CA THR A 297 29.66 18.14 -30.95
C THR A 297 29.86 16.66 -31.31
N LYS A 298 30.62 15.93 -30.48
CA LYS A 298 30.80 14.48 -30.64
C LYS A 298 29.65 13.70 -29.98
N ALA A 299 29.21 12.61 -30.61
CA ALA A 299 28.06 11.80 -30.17
C ALA A 299 28.16 11.33 -28.70
N TRP A 300 29.34 10.88 -28.26
CA TRP A 300 29.56 10.46 -26.87
C TRP A 300 29.47 11.61 -25.87
N LYS A 301 29.84 12.84 -26.27
CA LYS A 301 29.78 14.03 -25.42
C LYS A 301 28.34 14.49 -25.24
N VAL A 302 27.55 14.46 -26.33
CA VAL A 302 26.10 14.67 -26.32
C VAL A 302 25.42 13.62 -25.45
N MET A 303 25.77 12.33 -25.58
CA MET A 303 25.24 11.25 -24.75
C MET A 303 25.46 11.49 -23.26
N ARG A 304 26.68 11.90 -22.87
CA ARG A 304 27.04 12.18 -21.47
C ARG A 304 26.26 13.38 -20.93
N MET A 305 26.20 14.47 -21.69
CA MET A 305 25.46 15.69 -21.30
C MET A 305 23.96 15.43 -21.20
N ALA A 306 23.41 14.72 -22.19
CA ALA A 306 22.01 14.31 -22.23
C ALA A 306 21.70 13.16 -21.26
N GLY A 307 22.65 12.65 -20.46
CA GLY A 307 22.46 11.55 -19.50
C GLY A 307 21.70 10.36 -20.09
N LEU A 308 22.14 9.90 -21.26
CA LEU A 308 21.60 8.73 -21.98
C LEU A 308 22.56 7.54 -21.86
N ARG A 309 22.04 6.32 -22.06
CA ARG A 309 22.84 5.09 -22.08
C ARG A 309 23.45 4.88 -23.47
N SER A 310 24.39 3.93 -23.57
CA SER A 310 25.13 3.61 -24.81
C SER A 310 24.22 3.11 -25.95
N ASP A 311 23.07 2.54 -25.63
CA ASP A 311 22.03 2.14 -26.58
C ASP A 311 21.52 3.29 -27.47
N SER A 312 21.66 4.53 -27.00
CA SER A 312 21.15 5.73 -27.65
C SER A 312 22.16 6.35 -28.63
N LEU A 313 23.38 5.81 -28.74
CA LEU A 313 24.46 6.36 -29.58
C LEU A 313 24.08 6.43 -31.05
N ARG A 314 23.57 5.34 -31.64
CA ARG A 314 23.13 5.30 -33.04
C ARG A 314 22.08 6.39 -33.34
N ARG A 315 21.18 6.63 -32.39
CA ARG A 315 20.15 7.68 -32.51
C ARG A 315 20.74 9.08 -32.44
N ILE A 316 21.72 9.29 -31.56
CA ILE A 316 22.43 10.57 -31.45
C ILE A 316 23.22 10.84 -32.74
N GLU A 317 23.90 9.83 -33.30
CA GLU A 317 24.62 9.92 -34.56
C GLU A 317 23.70 10.23 -35.74
N ALA A 318 22.51 9.62 -35.80
CA ALA A 318 21.49 9.96 -36.78
C ALA A 318 21.05 11.42 -36.66
N VAL A 319 20.79 11.92 -35.45
CA VAL A 319 20.39 13.31 -35.20
C VAL A 319 21.53 14.30 -35.54
N LEU A 320 22.79 13.91 -35.32
CA LEU A 320 23.96 14.71 -35.71
C LEU A 320 24.25 14.64 -37.23
N SER A 321 23.76 13.62 -37.92
CA SER A 321 23.92 13.46 -39.38
C SER A 321 22.84 14.19 -40.18
N ASP A 322 21.59 14.16 -39.71
CA ASP A 322 20.39 14.82 -40.30
C ASP A 322 20.37 16.35 -40.06
N ALA A 323 21.55 16.86 -39.77
CA ALA A 323 21.75 18.10 -39.10
C ALA A 323 22.10 19.22 -40.13
N PRO A 324 21.33 20.32 -40.31
CA PRO A 324 21.73 21.45 -41.14
C PRO A 324 23.18 21.87 -40.92
N TYR A 325 23.87 22.17 -42.02
CA TYR A 325 25.31 22.42 -42.18
C TYR A 325 26.02 23.18 -41.04
N ARG A 326 25.33 24.07 -40.32
CA ARG A 326 25.79 24.75 -39.10
C ARG A 326 26.22 23.81 -37.96
N TRP A 327 25.74 22.58 -37.96
CA TRP A 327 26.05 21.56 -36.95
C TRP A 327 27.26 20.67 -37.32
N ARG A 328 27.76 20.74 -38.57
CA ARG A 328 28.91 19.96 -39.06
C ARG A 328 30.26 20.70 -38.99
N ALA A 329 30.24 22.03 -38.88
CA ALA A 329 31.44 22.87 -39.01
C ALA A 329 32.28 23.03 -37.72
N ALA A 330 31.97 22.29 -36.64
CA ALA A 330 32.73 22.30 -35.38
C ALA A 330 33.26 20.90 -35.01
N ALA A 331 33.72 20.17 -36.02
CA ALA A 331 34.30 18.82 -35.89
C ALA A 331 35.82 18.88 -35.65
#